data_AF-A0A959L0L8-F1
#
_entry.id   AF-A0A959L0L8-F1
#
_cell.length_a   1.000
_cell.length_b   1.000
_cell.length_c   1.000
_cell.angle_alpha   90.00
_cell.angle_beta   90.00
_cell.angle_gamma   90.00
#
_symmetry.space_group_name_H-M   'P 1'
#
loop_
_entity.id
_entity.type
_entity.pdbx_description
1 polymer ?
#
loop_
_entity_poly.entity_id
_entity_poly.type
_entity_poly.pdbx_seq_one_letter_code
_entity_poly.pdbx_strand_id
1 'polypeptide(L)' 'NQFSEISYSQAMQRLGEIAALLENGQISIDNLESIIEESKDLVKVCEIKLRILEDRIDLMGEDTD' A
#
# COMPACT_ATOMS: atom_id res chain seq x y z
N ASN A 1 13.74 5.42 8.98
CA ASN A 1 12.53 5.99 8.34
C ASN A 1 12.69 5.93 6.83
N GLN A 2 12.22 4.88 6.17
CA GLN A 2 12.29 4.75 4.70
C GLN A 2 10.92 4.51 4.03
N PHE A 3 9.80 4.67 4.76
CA PHE A 3 8.46 4.47 4.20
C PHE A 3 7.81 5.74 3.62
N SER A 4 8.49 6.90 3.65
CA SER A 4 7.91 8.18 3.19
C SER A 4 8.08 8.47 1.70
N GLU A 5 8.79 7.63 0.93
CA GLU A 5 9.08 7.93 -0.48
C GLU A 5 8.19 7.21 -1.50
N ILE A 6 7.47 6.15 -1.12
CA ILE A 6 6.64 5.41 -2.09
C ILE A 6 5.27 6.08 -2.29
N SER A 7 4.88 6.26 -3.55
CA SER A 7 3.58 6.78 -3.95
C SER A 7 2.48 5.71 -3.81
N TYR A 8 1.20 6.13 -3.82
CA TYR A 8 0.09 5.17 -3.83
C TYR A 8 0.15 4.25 -5.05
N SER A 9 0.45 4.83 -6.23
CA SER A 9 0.53 4.07 -7.49
C SER A 9 1.67 3.06 -7.48
N GLN A 10 2.83 3.42 -6.91
CA GLN A 10 3.96 2.50 -6.76
C GLN A 10 3.65 1.38 -5.78
N ALA A 11 3.01 1.68 -4.64
CA ALA A 11 2.60 0.67 -3.67
C ALA A 11 1.60 -0.32 -4.28
N MET A 12 0.61 0.17 -5.01
CA MET A 12 -0.37 -0.67 -5.72
C MET A 12 0.27 -1.51 -6.84
N GLN A 13 1.20 -0.94 -7.60
CA GLN A 13 1.94 -1.69 -8.62
C GLN A 13 2.68 -2.85 -7.97
N ARG A 14 3.41 -2.60 -6.87
CA ARG A 14 4.18 -3.62 -6.17
C ARG A 14 3.30 -4.71 -5.57
N LEU A 15 2.15 -4.35 -5.00
CA LEU A 15 1.15 -5.34 -4.54
C LEU A 15 0.67 -6.23 -5.67
N GLY A 16 0.45 -5.68 -6.87
CA GLY A 16 0.10 -6.45 -8.06
C GLY A 16 1.19 -7.43 -8.49
N GLU A 17 2.46 -7.01 -8.45
CA GLU A 17 3.60 -7.90 -8.72
C GLU A 17 3.68 -9.04 -7.71
N ILE A 18 3.50 -8.75 -6.42
CA ILE A 18 3.49 -9.77 -5.36
C ILE A 18 2.36 -10.77 -5.57
N ALA A 19 1.15 -10.29 -5.88
CA ALA A 19 0.01 -11.16 -6.19
C ALA A 19 0.32 -12.11 -7.35
N ALA A 20 0.89 -11.60 -8.44
CA ALA A 20 1.29 -12.41 -9.58
C ALA A 20 2.36 -13.46 -9.22
N LEU A 21 3.33 -13.11 -8.36
CA LEU A 21 4.36 -14.05 -7.88
C LEU A 21 3.76 -15.20 -7.05
N LEU A 22 2.77 -14.89 -6.21
CA LEU A 22 2.06 -15.88 -5.39
C LEU A 22 1.18 -16.79 -6.27
N GLU A 23 0.44 -16.22 -7.22
CA GLU A 23 -0.43 -16.98 -8.15
C GLU A 23 0.36 -17.93 -9.04
N ASN A 24 1.55 -17.53 -9.48
CA ASN A 24 2.41 -18.37 -10.31
C ASN A 24 3.20 -19.42 -9.51
N GLY A 25 3.06 -19.46 -8.18
CA GLY A 25 3.77 -20.41 -7.32
C GLY A 25 5.29 -20.23 -7.34
N GLN A 26 5.79 -19.05 -7.70
CA GLN A 26 7.22 -18.76 -7.89
C GLN A 26 7.92 -18.34 -6.58
N ILE A 27 7.22 -18.39 -5.44
CA ILE A 27 7.76 -18.03 -4.13
C ILE A 27 8.10 -19.28 -3.33
N SER A 28 9.35 -19.39 -2.92
CA SER A 28 9.78 -20.39 -1.94
C SER A 28 9.24 -20.05 -0.55
N ILE A 29 9.06 -21.06 0.29
CA ILE A 29 8.57 -20.87 1.66
C ILE A 29 9.47 -19.96 2.50
N ASP A 30 10.79 -20.00 2.25
CA ASP A 30 11.77 -19.12 2.92
C ASP A 30 11.58 -17.65 2.57
N ASN A 31 11.07 -17.36 1.37
CA ASN A 31 10.79 -15.99 0.91
C ASN A 31 9.35 -15.55 1.23
N LEU A 32 8.49 -16.47 1.64
CA LEU A 32 7.08 -16.18 1.89
C LEU A 32 6.88 -15.21 3.05
N GLU A 33 7.64 -15.37 4.14
CA GLU A 33 7.57 -14.47 5.30
C GLU A 33 7.93 -13.04 4.93
N SER A 34 9.03 -12.84 4.18
CA SER A 34 9.45 -11.52 3.72
C SER A 34 8.42 -10.88 2.77
N ILE A 35 7.80 -11.67 1.89
CA ILE A 35 6.78 -11.17 0.95
C ILE A 35 5.52 -10.75 1.69
N ILE A 36 5.12 -11.50 2.73
CA ILE A 36 3.97 -11.16 3.56
C ILE A 36 4.23 -9.85 4.33
N GLU A 37 5.40 -9.69 4.93
CA GLU A 37 5.75 -8.44 5.63
C GLU A 37 5.81 -7.24 4.68
N GLU A 38 6.42 -7.40 3.50
CA GLU A 38 6.40 -6.37 2.46
C GLU A 38 4.96 -5.99 2.07
N SER A 39 4.10 -6.99 1.86
CA SER A 39 2.69 -6.77 1.50
C SER A 39 1.94 -5.99 2.58
N LYS A 40 2.15 -6.32 3.85
CA LYS A 40 1.52 -5.61 4.98
C LYS A 40 1.93 -4.14 5.00
N ASP A 41 3.21 -3.86 4.78
CA ASP A 41 3.69 -2.49 4.80
C ASP A 41 3.19 -1.67 3.61
N LEU A 42 3.09 -2.29 2.42
CA LEU A 42 2.48 -1.65 1.25
C LEU A 42 0.99 -1.34 1.46
N VAL A 43 0.23 -2.26 2.06
CA VAL A 43 -1.19 -2.02 2.40
C VAL A 43 -1.32 -0.84 3.36
N LYS A 44 -0.50 -0.78 4.42
CA LYS A 44 -0.51 0.37 5.34
C LYS A 44 -0.23 1.69 4.62
N VAL A 45 0.70 1.70 3.65
CA VAL A 45 0.97 2.91 2.86
C VAL A 45 -0.27 3.35 2.07
N CYS A 46 -0.98 2.40 1.44
CA CYS A 46 -2.20 2.69 0.71
C CYS A 46 -3.28 3.26 1.64
N GLU A 47 -3.52 2.63 2.79
CA GLU A 47 -4.50 3.06 3.80
C GLU A 47 -4.21 4.48 4.31
N ILE A 48 -2.95 4.77 4.65
CA ILE A 48 -2.53 6.09 5.13
C ILE A 48 -2.80 7.16 4.07
N LYS A 49 -2.48 6.90 2.80
CA LYS A 49 -2.70 7.87 1.72
C LYS A 49 -4.18 8.11 1.42
N LEU A 50 -5.01 7.06 1.52
CA LEU A 50 -6.46 7.19 1.39
C LEU A 50 -7.04 8.01 2.53
N ARG A 51 -6.65 7.72 3.78
CA ARG A 51 -7.10 8.50 4.94
C ARG A 51 -6.70 9.98 4.82
N ILE A 52 -5.46 10.28 4.41
CA ILE A 52 -5.03 11.67 4.18
C ILE A 52 -5.89 12.35 3.10
N LEU A 53 -6.33 11.62 2.08
CA LEU A 53 -7.21 12.17 1.05
C LEU A 53 -8.62 12.41 1.59
N GLU A 54 -9.17 11.47 2.34
CA GLU A 54 -10.48 11.59 3.01
C GLU A 54 -10.49 12.79 3.97
N ASP A 55 -9.50 12.90 4.86
CA ASP A 55 -9.36 14.02 5.81
C ASP A 55 -9.32 15.38 5.08
N ARG A 56 -8.68 15.43 3.91
CA ARG A 56 -8.62 16.66 3.08
C ARG A 56 -9.95 16.99 2.43
N ILE A 57 -10.73 15.98 2.02
CA ILE A 57 -12.06 16.18 1.44
C ILE A 57 -13.01 16.70 2.53
N ASP A 58 -12.96 16.12 3.73
CA ASP A 58 -13.81 16.51 4.85
C ASP A 58 -13.54 17.97 5.27
N LEU A 59 -12.26 18.36 5.38
CA LEU A 59 -11.88 19.75 5.65
C LEU A 59 -12.37 20.74 4.59
N MET A 60 -12.48 20.33 3.31
CA MET A 60 -12.99 21.20 2.24
C MET A 60 -14.53 21.32 2.25
N GLY A 61 -15.24 20.38 2.86
CA GLY A 61 -16.70 20.38 2.96
C GLY A 61 -17.24 21.23 4.12
N GLU A 62 -16.43 21.48 5.16
CA GLU A 62 -16.83 22.27 6.33
C GLU A 62 -16.76 23.79 6.11
N ASP A 63 -16.13 24.27 5.04
CA ASP A 63 -16.00 25.71 4.71
C ASP A 63 -17.20 26.29 3.91
N THR A 64 -18.29 25.52 3.73
CA THR A 64 -19.47 25.92 2.91
C THR A 64 -20.76 26.29 3.67
N ASP A 65 -20.70 26.51 4.99
CA ASP A 65 -21.84 27.06 5.78
C ASP A 65 -21.67 28.56 6.14
#